data_AF-A0A3B8V8K3-F1
#
_entry.id   AF-A0A3B8V8K3-F1
#
_cell.length_a   1.000
_cell.length_b   1.000
_cell.length_c   1.000
_cell.angle_alpha   90.00
_cell.angle_beta   90.00
_cell.angle_gamma   90.00
#
_symmetry.space_group_name_H-M   'P 1'
#
loop_
_entity.id
_entity.type
_entity.pdbx_description
1 polymer ?
#
loop_
_entity_poly.entity_id
_entity_poly.type
_entity_poly.pdbx_seq_one_letter_code
_entity_poly.pdbx_strand_id
1 'polypeptide(L)' 'MRSSEEIRCGNSSAENKNRQNKFLKIAVTGGIGSGKSTVCGMLRAAGYSVFSCDEIYAGLLKKRDFCM' A
#
# COMPACT_ATOMS: atom_id res chain seq x y z
N MET A 1 -35.36 22.92 -45.80
CA MET A 1 -35.27 21.44 -45.93
C MET A 1 -34.66 20.89 -44.65
N ARG A 2 -35.26 19.82 -44.14
CA ARG A 2 -34.84 19.10 -42.92
C ARG A 2 -33.41 18.55 -43.05
N SER A 3 -32.67 18.59 -41.94
CA SER A 3 -31.97 17.45 -41.30
C SER A 3 -31.11 18.06 -40.17
N SER A 4 -31.50 17.96 -38.90
CA SER A 4 -31.39 16.76 -38.06
C SER A 4 -29.94 16.33 -37.85
N GLU A 5 -29.31 16.87 -36.81
CA GLU A 5 -28.43 16.09 -35.94
C GLU A 5 -28.58 16.61 -34.51
N GLU A 6 -29.40 15.87 -33.73
CA GLU A 6 -29.34 15.91 -32.28
C GLU A 6 -27.95 15.44 -31.84
N ILE A 7 -27.04 16.36 -31.54
CA ILE A 7 -25.87 15.99 -30.74
C ILE A 7 -26.30 16.02 -29.27
N ARG A 8 -26.93 14.93 -28.87
CA ARG A 8 -27.11 14.50 -27.49
C ARG A 8 -25.73 14.12 -26.94
N CYS A 9 -24.97 15.08 -26.42
CA CYS A 9 -23.91 14.74 -25.49
C CYS A 9 -24.54 14.69 -24.10
N GLY A 10 -24.93 13.50 -23.68
CA GLY A 10 -25.60 13.26 -22.41
C GLY A 10 -24.74 13.77 -21.25
N ASN A 11 -25.27 14.74 -20.52
CA ASN A 11 -24.82 14.97 -19.16
C ASN A 11 -25.27 13.79 -18.30
N SER A 12 -24.35 13.36 -17.43
CA SER A 12 -24.60 12.51 -16.28
C SER A 12 -24.98 11.08 -16.60
N SER A 13 -23.97 10.22 -16.71
CA SER A 13 -24.05 8.90 -16.08
C SER A 13 -22.66 8.40 -15.70
N ALA A 14 -22.41 8.46 -14.40
CA ALA A 14 -21.60 7.50 -13.66
C ALA A 14 -20.09 7.42 -13.97
N GLU A 15 -19.33 8.44 -13.54
CA GLU A 15 -18.00 8.18 -12.99
C GLU A 15 -18.06 8.28 -11.47
N ASN A 16 -18.84 7.38 -10.86
CA ASN A 16 -18.68 7.05 -9.45
C ASN A 16 -17.35 6.31 -9.31
N LYS A 17 -16.24 7.06 -9.34
CA LYS A 17 -14.91 6.54 -9.03
C LYS A 17 -14.96 6.05 -7.60
N ASN A 18 -15.23 4.76 -7.47
CA ASN A 18 -15.01 3.95 -6.30
C ASN A 18 -13.65 4.34 -5.71
N ARG A 19 -13.66 5.24 -4.72
CA ARG A 19 -12.49 5.55 -3.91
C ARG A 19 -12.26 4.33 -3.06
N GLN A 20 -11.65 3.30 -3.67
CA GLN A 20 -11.10 2.21 -2.91
C GLN A 20 -10.11 2.86 -1.94
N ASN A 21 -10.46 2.85 -0.65
CA ASN A 21 -9.64 3.37 0.42
C ASN A 21 -8.36 2.53 0.47
N LYS A 22 -7.37 2.89 -0.35
CA LYS A 22 -6.17 2.10 -0.55
C LYS A 22 -5.24 2.39 0.61
N PHE A 23 -5.00 1.38 1.44
CA PHE A 23 -3.99 1.46 2.49
C PHE A 23 -2.63 1.80 1.89
N LEU A 24 -2.00 2.87 2.39
CA LEU A 24 -0.67 3.27 2.00
C LEU A 24 0.36 2.30 2.60
N LYS A 25 1.17 1.69 1.74
CA LYS A 25 2.25 0.78 2.12
C LYS A 25 3.58 1.48 1.85
N ILE A 26 4.44 1.54 2.87
CA ILE A 26 5.73 2.24 2.81
C ILE A 26 6.83 1.23 3.10
N ALA A 27 7.84 1.19 2.23
CA ALA A 27 9.04 0.38 2.44
C ALA A 27 10.15 1.25 3.04
N VAL A 28 10.64 0.88 4.22
CA VAL A 28 11.78 1.56 4.87
C VAL A 28 13.06 0.81 4.49
N THR A 29 13.88 1.42 3.63
CA THR A 29 15.12 0.82 3.10
C THR A 29 16.36 1.64 3.51
N GLY A 30 17.55 1.10 3.25
CA GLY A 30 18.84 1.72 3.62
C GLY A 30 19.91 0.71 4.05
N GLY A 31 21.18 1.12 4.03
CA GLY A 31 22.33 0.26 4.38
C GLY A 31 22.40 -0.15 5.86
N ILE A 32 23.20 -1.16 6.19
CA ILE A 32 23.42 -1.58 7.59
C ILE A 32 23.92 -0.38 8.41
N GLY A 33 23.42 -0.22 9.64
CA GLY A 33 23.76 0.92 10.51
C GLY A 33 23.08 2.24 10.19
N SER A 34 22.24 2.34 9.15
CA SER A 34 21.58 3.60 8.76
C SER A 34 20.39 4.02 9.64
N GLY A 35 20.15 3.35 10.78
CA GLY A 35 19.09 3.71 11.72
C GLY A 35 17.65 3.35 11.30
N LYS A 36 17.43 2.51 10.27
CA LYS A 36 16.09 2.07 9.84
C LYS A 36 15.24 1.54 11.00
N SER A 37 15.82 0.68 11.83
CA SER A 37 15.14 0.08 12.98
C SER A 37 14.68 1.15 13.98
N THR A 38 15.45 2.24 14.15
CA THR A 38 15.07 3.39 14.97
C THR A 38 13.85 4.09 14.40
N VAL A 39 13.85 4.39 13.09
CA VAL A 39 12.70 5.02 12.41
C VAL A 39 11.46 4.11 12.48
N CYS A 40 11.63 2.82 12.23
CA CYS A 40 10.57 1.82 12.40
C CYS A 40 10.01 1.79 13.82
N GLY A 41 10.87 1.96 14.84
CA GLY A 41 10.45 2.08 16.24
C GLY A 41 9.62 3.34 16.51
N MET A 42 10.04 4.48 15.97
CA MET A 42 9.30 5.75 16.07
C MET A 42 7.92 5.64 15.40
N LEU A 43 7.84 5.04 14.20
CA LEU A 43 6.57 4.81 13.51
C LEU A 43 5.64 3.90 14.33
N ARG A 44 6.21 2.85 14.95
CA ARG A 44 5.46 1.97 15.86
C ARG A 44 4.93 2.72 17.07
N ALA A 45 5.76 3.54 17.71
CA ALA A 45 5.37 4.36 18.86
C ALA A 45 4.30 5.41 18.51
N ALA A 46 4.29 5.90 17.27
CA ALA A 46 3.26 6.78 16.74
C ALA A 46 1.94 6.05 16.38
N GLY A 47 1.85 4.74 16.61
CA GLY A 47 0.63 3.95 16.39
C GLY A 47 0.49 3.34 14.99
N TYR A 48 1.52 3.41 14.15
CA TYR A 48 1.48 2.80 12.82
C TYR A 48 1.81 1.31 12.87
N SER A 49 1.17 0.54 11.99
CA SER A 49 1.53 -0.86 11.75
C SER A 49 2.87 -0.94 11.02
N VAL A 50 3.88 -1.48 11.70
CA VAL A 50 5.24 -1.65 11.15
C VAL A 50 5.59 -3.13 11.17
N PHE A 51 6.12 -3.62 10.05
CA PHE A 51 6.59 -5.00 9.90
C PHE A 51 8.09 -4.98 9.67
N SER A 52 8.82 -5.76 10.48
CA SER A 52 10.28 -5.92 10.32
C SER A 52 10.56 -7.20 9.53
N CYS A 53 11.23 -7.06 8.38
CA CYS A 53 11.64 -8.22 7.59
C CYS A 53 12.60 -9.13 8.36
N ASP A 54 13.51 -8.55 9.15
CA ASP A 54 14.51 -9.32 9.92
C ASP A 54 13.84 -10.18 10.99
N GLU A 55 12.85 -9.62 11.72
CA GLU A 55 12.09 -10.36 12.73
C GLU A 55 11.25 -11.48 12.11
N ILE A 56 10.58 -11.18 11.00
CA ILE A 56 9.77 -12.16 10.27
C ILE A 56 10.66 -13.30 9.77
N TYR A 57 11.80 -12.97 9.16
CA TYR A 57 12.74 -13.95 8.65
C TYR A 57 13.31 -14.84 9.76
N ALA A 58 13.73 -14.25 10.89
CA ALA A 58 14.18 -15.00 12.05
C ALA A 58 13.09 -15.93 12.61
N GLY A 59 11.82 -15.52 12.55
CA GLY A 59 10.68 -16.36 12.90
C GLY A 59 10.46 -17.51 11.90
N LEU A 60 10.63 -17.25 10.61
CA LEU A 60 10.52 -18.26 9.56
C LEU A 60 11.59 -19.34 9.69
N LEU A 61 12.83 -18.97 10.00
CA LEU A 61 13.93 -19.92 10.22
C LEU A 61 13.67 -20.93 11.36
N LYS A 62 12.79 -20.60 12.31
CA LYS A 62 12.42 -21.51 13.40
C LYS A 62 11.40 -22.57 12.98
N LYS A 63 10.75 -22.40 11.81
CA LYS A 63 9.75 -23.35 11.32
C LYS A 63 10.46 -24.49 10.59
N ARG A 64 10.18 -25.74 11.00
CA ARG A 64 10.74 -26.94 10.36
C ARG A 64 10.46 -26.98 8.85
N ASP A 65 9.26 -26.58 8.44
CA ASP A 65 8.85 -26.63 7.03
C ASP A 65 9.51 -25.56 6.15
N PHE A 66 10.13 -24.54 6.75
CA PHE A 66 10.81 -23.47 5.99
C PHE A 66 12.31 -23.75 5.80
N CYS A 67 12.89 -24.57 6.68
CA CYS A 67 14.32 -24.83 6.72
C CYS A 67 14.70 -26.23 6.20
N MET A 68 13.71 -27.03 5.76
CA MET A 68 13.86 -28.35 5.13
C MET A 68 13.59 -28.23 3.63
#